data_AF-A0A1F8BXI8-F1
#
_entry.id   AF-A0A1F8BXI8-F1
#
_cell.length_a   1.000
_cell.length_b   1.000
_cell.length_c   1.000
_cell.angle_alpha   90.00
_cell.angle_beta   90.00
_cell.angle_gamma   90.00
#
_symmetry.space_group_name_H-M   'P 1'
#
loop_
_entity.id
_entity.type
_entity.pdbx_description
1 polymer ?
#
loop_
_entity_poly.entity_id
_entity_poly.type
_entity_poly.pdbx_seq_one_letter_code
_entity_poly.pdbx_strand_id
1 'polypeptide(L)'
;MKQETEMSLLNEREAFIKAAYAEKKGRDIFSQNHYTCYVNINLPVPNLPFLTASLFDELAANSAAACTWTRRWDKSIISIAPNNEPGCVFLPDHDPICKSFVPVQTTRPIDTAGILKEMPEGELAFIGINDQPMTTDAFLIVYFHMINELIWILALEEQADDKVGVESYTKALEKVMEKGFAVGLLSEQEIIRAKKQNPNMSVRIYGSNINKFVPQIMGAVIRT
;
A
#
# COMPACT_ATOMS: atom_id res chain seq x y z
N MET A 1 10.51 27.63 24.82
CA MET A 1 11.12 27.52 23.47
C MET A 1 11.29 26.08 22.97
N LYS A 2 12.31 25.27 23.34
CA LYS A 2 12.44 23.90 22.76
C LYS A 2 11.23 22.98 23.01
N GLN A 3 10.70 22.96 24.23
CA GLN A 3 9.53 22.14 24.60
C GLN A 3 8.23 22.56 23.90
N GLU A 4 8.04 23.85 23.62
CA GLU A 4 6.84 24.35 22.91
C GLU A 4 6.87 23.98 21.44
N THR A 5 8.06 24.01 20.81
CA THR A 5 8.25 23.59 19.42
C THR A 5 8.04 22.08 19.26
N GLU A 6 8.55 21.26 20.18
CA GLU A 6 8.34 19.80 20.18
C GLU A 6 6.86 19.44 20.37
N MET A 7 6.17 20.11 21.30
CA MET A 7 4.75 19.88 21.56
C MET A 7 3.85 20.32 20.39
N SER A 8 4.21 21.40 19.68
CA SER A 8 3.55 21.83 18.44
C SER A 8 3.69 20.79 17.32
N LEU A 9 4.90 20.24 17.12
CA LEU A 9 5.17 19.24 16.08
C LEU A 9 4.43 17.92 16.33
N LEU A 10 4.33 17.49 17.60
CA LEU A 10 3.53 16.34 18.02
C LEU A 10 2.04 16.53 17.70
N ASN A 11 1.49 17.69 18.01
CA ASN A 11 0.07 18.00 17.73
C ASN A 11 -0.23 18.04 16.23
N GLU A 12 0.67 18.60 15.42
CA GLU A 12 0.54 18.59 13.96
C GLU A 12 0.57 17.18 13.38
N ARG A 13 1.47 16.33 13.88
CA ARG A 13 1.59 14.93 13.47
C ARG A 13 0.33 14.13 13.78
N GLU A 14 -0.21 14.27 14.99
CA GLU A 14 -1.46 13.58 15.38
C GLU A 14 -2.66 14.06 14.55
N ALA A 15 -2.76 15.36 14.30
CA ALA A 15 -3.81 15.93 13.46
C ALA A 15 -3.72 15.39 12.03
N PHE A 16 -2.52 15.33 11.46
CA PHE A 16 -2.26 14.74 10.16
C PHE A 16 -2.68 13.27 10.09
N ILE A 17 -2.27 12.47 11.07
CA ILE A 17 -2.62 11.03 11.13
C ILE A 17 -4.13 10.85 11.17
N LYS A 18 -4.83 11.62 12.02
CA LYS A 18 -6.30 11.58 12.14
C LYS A 18 -6.97 11.96 10.81
N ALA A 19 -6.49 13.00 10.15
CA ALA A 19 -7.00 13.44 8.85
C ALA A 19 -6.80 12.37 7.76
N ALA A 20 -5.60 11.76 7.68
CA ALA A 20 -5.30 10.70 6.72
C ALA A 20 -6.20 9.46 6.94
N TYR A 21 -6.47 9.07 8.19
CA TYR A 21 -7.44 8.00 8.46
C TYR A 21 -8.88 8.39 8.10
N ALA A 22 -9.30 9.64 8.35
CA ALA A 22 -10.64 10.12 8.07
C ALA A 22 -10.95 10.20 6.57
N GLU A 23 -10.00 10.68 5.75
CA GLU A 23 -10.11 10.76 4.29
C GLU A 23 -10.46 9.39 3.69
N LYS A 24 -9.93 8.33 4.29
CA LYS A 24 -10.07 6.97 3.78
C LYS A 24 -11.31 6.25 4.31
N LYS A 25 -11.75 6.53 5.54
CA LYS A 25 -13.06 6.09 6.05
C LYS A 25 -14.23 6.66 5.24
N GLY A 26 -14.07 7.83 4.62
CA GLY A 26 -15.07 8.40 3.72
C GLY A 26 -15.42 7.57 2.47
N ARG A 27 -14.67 6.49 2.18
CA ARG A 27 -14.91 5.57 1.05
C ARG A 27 -15.94 4.47 1.38
N ASP A 28 -16.54 4.49 2.57
CA ASP A 28 -17.44 3.46 3.12
C ASP A 28 -18.72 3.22 2.28
N ILE A 29 -18.67 2.21 1.40
CA ILE A 29 -19.83 1.33 1.22
C ILE A 29 -19.62 0.16 2.19
N PHE A 30 -20.22 0.25 3.38
CA PHE A 30 -20.21 -0.76 4.46
C PHE A 30 -20.79 -2.11 4.00
N SER A 31 -20.07 -2.79 3.14
CA SER A 31 -20.37 -4.14 2.69
C SER A 31 -19.15 -4.98 3.02
N GLN A 32 -19.38 -6.18 3.55
CA GLN A 32 -18.30 -7.08 3.92
C GLN A 32 -17.36 -7.21 2.72
N ASN A 33 -16.09 -6.88 2.90
CA ASN A 33 -15.10 -7.32 1.96
C ASN A 33 -15.07 -8.85 1.97
N HIS A 34 -14.85 -9.41 0.79
CA HIS A 34 -14.82 -10.83 0.60
C HIS A 34 -13.50 -11.32 0.03
N TYR A 35 -12.51 -10.45 -0.24
CA TYR A 35 -11.25 -10.83 -0.88
C TYR A 35 -10.04 -10.35 -0.09
N THR A 36 -9.06 -11.22 0.12
CA THR A 36 -7.77 -10.87 0.73
C THR A 36 -6.67 -11.13 -0.31
N CYS A 37 -5.74 -10.18 -0.43
CA CYS A 37 -4.51 -10.38 -1.19
C CYS A 37 -3.48 -11.10 -0.30
N TYR A 38 -3.15 -12.34 -0.63
CA TYR A 38 -2.11 -13.10 0.04
C TYR A 38 -0.81 -12.94 -0.72
N VAL A 39 0.24 -12.51 -0.03
CA VAL A 39 1.58 -12.37 -0.58
C VAL A 39 2.40 -13.48 0.04
N ASN A 40 2.74 -14.48 -0.77
CA ASN A 40 3.58 -15.58 -0.36
C ASN A 40 5.06 -15.25 -0.64
N ILE A 41 5.87 -15.28 0.40
CA ILE A 41 7.31 -15.10 0.31
C ILE A 41 8.02 -16.36 0.81
N ASN A 42 9.03 -16.81 0.06
CA ASN A 42 9.85 -17.96 0.46
C ASN A 42 11.05 -17.57 1.34
N LEU A 43 11.45 -16.30 1.31
CA LEU A 43 12.60 -15.78 2.02
C LEU A 43 12.24 -14.49 2.77
N PRO A 44 12.91 -14.20 3.91
CA PRO A 44 12.67 -12.96 4.67
C PRO A 44 12.98 -11.68 3.91
N VAL A 45 13.86 -11.77 2.90
CA VAL A 45 14.18 -10.68 1.97
C VAL A 45 13.30 -10.87 0.73
N PRO A 46 12.32 -9.99 0.50
CA PRO A 46 11.42 -10.13 -0.63
C PRO A 46 12.08 -9.72 -1.94
N ASN A 47 11.80 -10.45 -3.01
CA ASN A 47 12.11 -10.02 -4.38
C ASN A 47 10.97 -9.10 -4.84
N LEU A 48 11.13 -7.79 -4.67
CA LEU A 48 10.09 -6.82 -5.00
C LEU A 48 9.70 -6.83 -6.48
N PRO A 49 10.62 -6.80 -7.46
CA PRO A 49 10.23 -6.85 -8.87
C PRO A 49 9.34 -8.04 -9.22
N PHE A 50 9.68 -9.22 -8.71
CA PHE A 50 8.87 -10.43 -8.90
C PHE A 50 7.49 -10.31 -8.24
N LEU A 51 7.43 -9.85 -6.98
CA LEU A 51 6.16 -9.69 -6.27
C LEU A 51 5.26 -8.64 -6.91
N THR A 52 5.84 -7.56 -7.45
CA THR A 52 5.10 -6.52 -8.17
C THR A 52 4.53 -7.04 -9.47
N ALA A 53 5.33 -7.78 -10.25
CA ALA A 53 4.84 -8.44 -11.46
C ALA A 53 3.70 -9.43 -11.14
N SER A 54 3.89 -10.29 -10.14
CA SER A 54 2.88 -11.24 -9.69
C SER A 54 1.61 -10.55 -9.16
N LEU A 55 1.74 -9.41 -8.47
CA LEU A 55 0.59 -8.60 -8.09
C LEU A 55 -0.18 -8.13 -9.33
N PHE A 56 0.51 -7.59 -10.34
CA PHE A 56 -0.15 -7.12 -11.55
C PHE A 56 -0.83 -8.22 -12.35
N ASP A 57 -0.18 -9.36 -12.51
CA ASP A 57 -0.76 -10.52 -13.17
C ASP A 57 -2.06 -10.95 -12.49
N GLU A 58 -2.06 -11.01 -11.16
CA GLU A 58 -3.22 -11.42 -10.37
C GLU A 58 -4.35 -10.37 -10.39
N LEU A 59 -4.01 -9.08 -10.30
CA LEU A 59 -4.98 -7.98 -10.42
C LEU A 59 -5.62 -7.95 -11.81
N ALA A 60 -4.84 -8.19 -12.87
CA ALA A 60 -5.32 -8.22 -14.24
C ALA A 60 -6.24 -9.42 -14.47
N ALA A 61 -5.80 -10.62 -14.07
CA ALA A 61 -6.57 -11.86 -14.20
C ALA A 61 -7.91 -11.81 -13.44
N ASN A 62 -7.95 -11.09 -12.32
CA ASN A 62 -9.13 -11.00 -11.45
C ASN A 62 -9.69 -9.56 -11.33
N SER A 63 -9.66 -8.78 -12.42
CA SER A 63 -9.99 -7.33 -12.43
C SER A 63 -11.28 -6.94 -11.67
N ALA A 64 -12.34 -7.74 -11.73
CA ALA A 64 -13.58 -7.44 -11.01
C ALA A 64 -13.45 -7.58 -9.47
N ALA A 65 -12.76 -8.64 -9.02
CA ALA A 65 -12.46 -8.86 -7.62
C ALA A 65 -11.43 -7.83 -7.13
N ALA A 66 -10.39 -7.59 -7.93
CA ALA A 66 -9.37 -6.57 -7.69
C ALA A 66 -9.96 -5.16 -7.56
N CYS A 67 -10.87 -4.76 -8.45
CA CYS A 67 -11.59 -3.50 -8.36
C CYS A 67 -12.43 -3.41 -7.06
N THR A 68 -13.05 -4.51 -6.65
CA THR A 68 -13.83 -4.57 -5.40
C THR A 68 -12.93 -4.44 -4.17
N TRP A 69 -11.82 -5.16 -4.14
CA TRP A 69 -10.79 -5.11 -3.09
C TRP A 69 -10.17 -3.71 -2.97
N THR A 70 -9.86 -3.09 -4.12
CA THR A 70 -9.32 -1.72 -4.18
C THR A 70 -10.29 -0.72 -3.60
N ARG A 71 -11.56 -0.79 -4.03
CA ARG A 71 -12.62 0.11 -3.57
C ARG A 71 -12.88 -0.01 -2.06
N ARG A 72 -12.84 -1.23 -1.53
CA ARG A 72 -13.13 -1.52 -0.12
C ARG A 72 -11.91 -1.47 0.80
N TRP A 73 -10.76 -1.08 0.23
CA TRP A 73 -9.59 -0.64 0.95
C TRP A 73 -8.90 -1.74 1.76
N ASP A 74 -8.75 -2.89 1.12
CA ASP A 74 -8.74 -4.14 1.84
C ASP A 74 -7.40 -4.79 2.15
N LYS A 75 -7.55 -5.80 3.02
CA LYS A 75 -6.52 -6.56 3.70
C LYS A 75 -5.54 -7.23 2.72
N SER A 76 -4.26 -7.03 3.01
CA SER A 76 -3.18 -7.87 2.51
C SER A 76 -2.59 -8.69 3.67
N ILE A 77 -2.25 -9.94 3.41
CA ILE A 77 -1.55 -10.82 4.35
C ILE A 77 -0.22 -11.23 3.73
N ILE A 78 0.88 -10.87 4.38
CA ILE A 78 2.21 -11.38 4.04
C ILE A 78 2.38 -12.70 4.77
N SER A 79 2.75 -13.75 4.03
CA SER A 79 2.73 -15.12 4.54
C SER A 79 3.87 -15.96 3.99
N ILE A 80 4.17 -17.04 4.70
CA ILE A 80 5.01 -18.14 4.21
C ILE A 80 4.10 -19.33 3.98
N ALA A 81 4.10 -19.83 2.76
CA ALA A 81 3.42 -21.05 2.35
C ALA A 81 4.39 -21.89 1.50
N PRO A 82 5.16 -22.81 2.13
CA PRO A 82 6.25 -23.52 1.48
C PRO A 82 5.79 -24.49 0.38
N ASN A 83 4.50 -24.83 0.36
CA ASN A 83 3.88 -25.68 -0.66
C ASN A 83 3.20 -24.89 -1.78
N ASN A 84 3.21 -23.55 -1.70
CA ASN A 84 2.60 -22.67 -2.70
C ASN A 84 3.71 -21.93 -3.44
N GLU A 85 3.44 -21.54 -4.68
CA GLU A 85 4.36 -20.70 -5.44
C GLU A 85 4.49 -19.31 -4.77
N PRO A 86 5.70 -18.71 -4.75
CA PRO A 86 5.86 -17.31 -4.37
C PRO A 86 5.03 -16.41 -5.26
N GLY A 87 4.55 -15.30 -4.71
CA GLY A 87 3.78 -14.32 -5.47
C GLY A 87 2.58 -13.80 -4.70
N CYS A 88 1.69 -13.16 -5.44
CA CYS A 88 0.43 -12.63 -4.96
C CYS A 88 -0.71 -13.54 -5.43
N VAL A 89 -1.65 -13.82 -4.53
CA VAL A 89 -2.86 -14.59 -4.83
C VAL A 89 -4.05 -13.87 -4.22
N PHE A 90 -5.10 -13.67 -5.00
CA PHE A 90 -6.35 -13.10 -4.54
C PHE A 90 -7.34 -14.20 -4.19
N LEU A 91 -7.63 -14.33 -2.91
CA LEU A 91 -8.54 -15.37 -2.42
C LEU A 91 -9.73 -14.78 -1.71
N PRO A 92 -10.91 -15.42 -1.82
CA PRO A 92 -12.03 -15.09 -0.97
C PRO A 92 -11.71 -15.31 0.53
N ASP A 93 -12.23 -14.47 1.41
CA ASP A 93 -11.97 -14.48 2.86
C ASP A 93 -12.40 -15.79 3.58
N HIS A 94 -13.17 -16.63 2.89
CA HIS A 94 -13.65 -17.92 3.39
C HIS A 94 -13.14 -19.12 2.57
N ASP A 95 -12.21 -18.90 1.64
CA ASP A 95 -11.59 -19.99 0.90
C ASP A 95 -10.80 -20.91 1.86
N PRO A 96 -11.04 -22.24 1.87
CA PRO A 96 -10.27 -23.16 2.69
C PRO A 96 -8.75 -23.08 2.48
N ILE A 97 -8.31 -22.75 1.27
CA ILE A 97 -6.89 -22.60 0.90
C ILE A 97 -6.22 -21.49 1.71
N CYS A 98 -6.97 -20.47 2.15
CA CYS A 98 -6.45 -19.40 3.03
C CYS A 98 -5.78 -19.94 4.30
N LYS A 99 -6.19 -21.11 4.81
CA LYS A 99 -5.59 -21.75 5.99
C LYS A 99 -4.15 -22.23 5.78
N SER A 100 -3.70 -22.35 4.52
CA SER A 100 -2.34 -22.74 4.17
C SER A 100 -1.33 -21.59 4.26
N PHE A 101 -1.81 -20.35 4.32
CA PHE A 101 -0.95 -19.16 4.40
C PHE A 101 -0.73 -18.79 5.86
N VAL A 102 0.51 -18.98 6.34
CA VAL A 102 0.89 -18.61 7.71
C VAL A 102 1.43 -17.17 7.70
N PRO A 103 0.77 -16.20 8.37
CA PRO A 103 1.23 -14.83 8.36
C PRO A 103 2.65 -14.68 8.91
N VAL A 104 3.46 -13.91 8.22
CA VAL A 104 4.79 -13.53 8.68
C VAL A 104 4.63 -12.51 9.81
N GLN A 105 5.21 -12.81 10.96
CA GLN A 105 5.36 -11.86 12.06
C GLN A 105 6.84 -11.80 12.40
N THR A 106 7.50 -10.74 11.96
CA THR A 106 8.90 -10.50 12.29
C THR A 106 9.02 -9.31 13.22
N THR A 107 10.02 -9.32 14.09
CA THR A 107 10.39 -8.16 14.93
C THR A 107 11.67 -7.51 14.43
N ARG A 108 12.34 -8.14 13.45
CA ARG A 108 13.63 -7.70 12.91
C ARG A 108 13.38 -6.72 11.74
N PRO A 109 13.96 -5.51 11.80
CA PRO A 109 13.93 -4.61 10.65
C PRO A 109 14.69 -5.17 9.46
N ILE A 110 14.21 -4.88 8.25
CA ILE A 110 14.88 -5.18 6.99
C ILE A 110 15.59 -3.95 6.41
N ASP A 111 16.56 -4.20 5.52
CA ASP A 111 17.22 -3.14 4.74
C ASP A 111 16.33 -2.70 3.58
N THR A 112 15.38 -1.81 3.86
CA THR A 112 14.43 -1.29 2.85
C THR A 112 15.14 -0.52 1.74
N ALA A 113 16.15 0.28 2.08
CA ALA A 113 16.95 1.02 1.11
C ALA A 113 17.70 0.08 0.16
N GLY A 114 18.26 -1.02 0.69
CA GLY A 114 18.88 -2.08 -0.11
C GLY A 114 17.90 -2.72 -1.09
N ILE A 115 16.70 -3.09 -0.61
CA ILE A 115 15.67 -3.75 -1.41
C ILE A 115 15.15 -2.84 -2.53
N LEU A 116 14.97 -1.54 -2.26
CA LEU A 116 14.42 -0.59 -3.24
C LEU A 116 15.38 -0.26 -4.40
N LYS A 117 16.68 -0.51 -4.28
CA LYS A 117 17.67 -0.25 -5.35
C LYS A 117 17.43 -1.07 -6.61
N GLU A 118 16.73 -2.20 -6.49
CA GLU A 118 16.45 -3.11 -7.59
C GLU A 118 15.16 -2.77 -8.32
N MET A 119 14.41 -1.77 -7.84
CA MET A 119 13.17 -1.37 -8.46
C MET A 119 13.43 -0.57 -9.74
N PRO A 120 12.75 -0.91 -10.85
CA PRO A 120 12.82 -0.08 -12.06
C PRO A 120 12.26 1.30 -11.80
N GLU A 121 12.80 2.30 -12.51
CA GLU A 121 12.20 3.63 -12.57
C GLU A 121 10.97 3.61 -13.49
N GLY A 122 10.01 4.47 -13.20
CA GLY A 122 8.87 4.71 -14.07
C GLY A 122 8.33 6.12 -13.89
N GLU A 123 7.56 6.58 -14.87
CA GLU A 123 7.28 8.01 -15.06
C GLU A 123 5.90 8.44 -14.56
N LEU A 124 5.04 7.49 -14.16
CA LEU A 124 3.64 7.78 -13.83
C LEU A 124 3.43 8.42 -12.47
N ALA A 125 4.29 8.07 -11.51
CA ALA A 125 4.28 8.54 -10.14
C ALA A 125 5.56 8.12 -9.41
N PHE A 126 5.79 8.77 -8.27
CA PHE A 126 6.72 8.35 -7.24
C PHE A 126 5.96 7.82 -6.02
N ILE A 127 6.26 6.60 -5.60
CA ILE A 127 5.79 6.03 -4.33
C ILE A 127 6.84 6.30 -3.25
N GLY A 128 6.50 7.18 -2.32
CA GLY A 128 7.32 7.47 -1.14
C GLY A 128 6.90 6.61 0.05
N ILE A 129 7.85 5.91 0.68
CA ILE A 129 7.63 5.21 1.94
C ILE A 129 8.53 5.85 3.00
N ASN A 130 8.02 6.07 4.21
CA ASN A 130 8.84 6.72 5.22
C ASN A 130 10.09 5.88 5.59
N ASP A 131 11.19 6.56 5.87
CA ASP A 131 12.52 5.99 6.17
C ASP A 131 12.64 5.29 7.53
N GLN A 132 11.53 4.94 8.17
CA GLN A 132 11.54 4.33 9.49
C GLN A 132 11.91 2.84 9.43
N PRO A 133 12.59 2.30 10.46
CA PRO A 133 12.83 0.86 10.56
C PRO A 133 11.52 0.10 10.51
N MET A 134 11.42 -0.87 9.61
CA MET A 134 10.20 -1.64 9.37
C MET A 134 10.50 -3.12 9.15
N THR A 135 9.53 -3.94 9.52
CA THR A 135 9.54 -5.38 9.34
C THR A 135 9.12 -5.75 7.91
N THR A 136 9.44 -6.96 7.46
CA THR A 136 9.11 -7.42 6.10
C THR A 136 7.61 -7.29 5.79
N ASP A 137 6.77 -7.70 6.74
CA ASP A 137 5.32 -7.67 6.59
C ASP A 137 4.80 -6.23 6.45
N ALA A 138 5.26 -5.34 7.33
CA ALA A 138 4.79 -3.98 7.37
C ALA A 138 5.24 -3.18 6.13
N PHE A 139 6.46 -3.42 5.65
CA PHE A 139 6.96 -2.86 4.39
C PHE A 139 6.13 -3.28 3.18
N LEU A 140 5.95 -4.59 2.98
CA LEU A 140 5.23 -5.12 1.81
C LEU A 140 3.77 -4.70 1.80
N ILE A 141 3.10 -4.68 2.95
CA ILE A 141 1.72 -4.21 3.07
C ILE A 141 1.63 -2.75 2.60
N VAL A 142 2.48 -1.86 3.11
CA VAL A 142 2.46 -0.45 2.71
C VAL A 142 2.79 -0.29 1.24
N TYR A 143 3.78 -1.01 0.74
CA TYR A 143 4.19 -0.98 -0.65
C TYR A 143 3.03 -1.35 -1.61
N PHE A 144 2.40 -2.52 -1.43
CA PHE A 144 1.28 -2.93 -2.30
C PHE A 144 0.06 -2.03 -2.15
N HIS A 145 -0.16 -1.51 -0.94
CA HIS A 145 -1.20 -0.52 -0.72
C HIS A 145 -0.96 0.77 -1.50
N MET A 146 0.29 1.20 -1.69
CA MET A 146 0.61 2.39 -2.50
C MET A 146 0.41 2.15 -3.99
N ILE A 147 0.78 0.96 -4.49
CA ILE A 147 0.44 0.55 -5.85
C ILE A 147 -1.08 0.61 -6.04
N ASN A 148 -1.82 0.07 -5.08
CA ASN A 148 -3.28 0.06 -5.13
C ASN A 148 -3.89 1.46 -5.12
N GLU A 149 -3.36 2.36 -4.28
CA GLU A 149 -3.80 3.76 -4.26
C GLU A 149 -3.48 4.47 -5.58
N LEU A 150 -2.33 4.20 -6.21
CA LEU A 150 -1.98 4.74 -7.52
C LEU A 150 -3.00 4.31 -8.59
N ILE A 151 -3.30 3.00 -8.65
CA ILE A 151 -4.32 2.46 -9.57
C ILE A 151 -5.67 3.13 -9.30
N TRP A 152 -6.06 3.27 -8.04
CA TRP A 152 -7.35 3.88 -7.69
C TRP A 152 -7.46 5.35 -8.10
N ILE A 153 -6.41 6.15 -7.87
CA ILE A 153 -6.36 7.56 -8.26
C ILE A 153 -6.52 7.70 -9.78
N LEU A 154 -5.77 6.89 -10.53
CA LEU A 154 -5.87 6.85 -11.98
C LEU A 154 -7.25 6.39 -12.43
N ALA A 155 -7.81 5.37 -11.79
CA ALA A 155 -9.13 4.89 -12.11
C ALA A 155 -10.17 6.00 -11.94
N LEU A 156 -10.05 6.86 -10.91
CA LEU A 156 -10.91 8.05 -10.70
C LEU A 156 -10.78 9.10 -11.80
N GLU A 157 -9.58 9.29 -12.37
CA GLU A 157 -9.35 10.19 -13.50
C GLU A 157 -10.01 9.68 -14.80
N GLU A 158 -10.10 8.36 -14.96
CA GLU A 158 -10.64 7.69 -16.15
C GLU A 158 -12.19 7.56 -16.13
N GLN A 159 -12.90 8.36 -15.33
CA GLN A 159 -14.37 8.25 -15.15
C GLN A 159 -15.11 9.44 -15.71
N ALA A 160 -16.28 9.16 -16.28
CA ALA A 160 -17.28 10.18 -16.61
C ALA A 160 -18.28 10.44 -15.46
N ASP A 161 -18.46 9.47 -14.55
CA ASP A 161 -19.40 9.51 -13.42
C ASP A 161 -18.67 9.20 -12.08
N ASP A 162 -19.25 9.61 -10.95
CA ASP A 162 -18.68 9.49 -9.57
C ASP A 162 -18.48 8.05 -9.05
N LYS A 163 -18.44 7.02 -9.92
CA LYS A 163 -18.33 5.61 -9.52
C LYS A 163 -17.29 4.86 -10.34
N VAL A 164 -16.26 4.38 -9.63
CA VAL A 164 -15.21 3.52 -10.19
C VAL A 164 -15.78 2.16 -10.58
N GLY A 165 -15.86 1.91 -11.87
CA GLY A 165 -16.21 0.63 -12.46
C GLY A 165 -14.98 -0.22 -12.80
N VAL A 166 -15.22 -1.49 -13.14
CA VAL A 166 -14.16 -2.44 -13.52
C VAL A 166 -13.40 -1.95 -14.75
N GLU A 167 -14.07 -1.33 -15.72
CA GLU A 167 -13.42 -0.83 -16.95
C GLU A 167 -12.39 0.27 -16.66
N SER A 168 -12.77 1.32 -15.92
CA SER A 168 -11.83 2.39 -15.54
C SER A 168 -10.70 1.87 -14.67
N TYR A 169 -10.99 0.88 -13.80
CA TYR A 169 -9.96 0.20 -13.02
C TYR A 169 -8.95 -0.56 -13.90
N THR A 170 -9.43 -1.35 -14.86
CA THR A 170 -8.57 -2.11 -15.77
C THR A 170 -7.69 -1.18 -16.62
N LYS A 171 -8.25 -0.10 -17.17
CA LYS A 171 -7.45 0.91 -17.91
C LYS A 171 -6.38 1.56 -17.04
N ALA A 172 -6.71 1.88 -15.79
CA ALA A 172 -5.75 2.42 -14.84
C ALA A 172 -4.64 1.42 -14.50
N LEU A 173 -4.98 0.15 -14.29
CA LEU A 173 -4.02 -0.93 -14.06
C LEU A 173 -3.07 -1.08 -15.26
N GLU A 174 -3.59 -1.16 -16.48
CA GLU A 174 -2.79 -1.24 -17.71
C GLU A 174 -1.81 -0.07 -17.82
N LYS A 175 -2.26 1.15 -17.53
CA LYS A 175 -1.42 2.36 -17.53
C LYS A 175 -0.29 2.30 -16.50
N VAL A 176 -0.57 1.77 -15.30
CA VAL A 176 0.46 1.55 -14.26
C VAL A 176 1.47 0.50 -14.70
N MET A 177 1.01 -0.60 -15.30
CA MET A 177 1.88 -1.66 -15.81
C MET A 177 2.77 -1.18 -16.96
N GLU A 178 2.23 -0.36 -17.87
CA GLU A 178 2.95 0.14 -19.05
C GLU A 178 3.98 1.22 -18.69
N LYS A 179 3.59 2.20 -17.87
CA LYS A 179 4.41 3.40 -17.59
C LYS A 179 5.29 3.26 -16.35
N GLY A 180 5.00 2.28 -15.49
CA GLY A 180 5.70 2.06 -14.25
C GLY A 180 5.62 3.24 -13.27
N PHE A 181 6.35 3.13 -12.16
CA PHE A 181 6.45 4.15 -11.13
C PHE A 181 7.80 4.01 -10.43
N ALA A 182 8.34 5.12 -9.95
CA ALA A 182 9.52 5.12 -9.10
C ALA A 182 9.11 4.85 -7.64
N VAL A 183 10.03 4.28 -6.85
CA VAL A 183 9.81 4.02 -5.41
C VAL A 183 11.04 4.48 -4.65
N GLY A 184 10.83 5.14 -3.51
CA GLY A 184 11.94 5.60 -2.68
C GLY A 184 11.54 5.84 -1.23
N LEU A 185 12.56 6.09 -0.42
CA LEU A 185 12.37 6.48 0.98
C LEU A 185 12.27 8.00 1.09
N LEU A 186 11.37 8.47 1.95
CA LEU A 186 11.22 9.86 2.34
C LEU A 186 11.22 9.97 3.87
N SER A 187 11.60 11.11 4.42
CA SER A 187 11.32 11.38 5.83
C SER A 187 9.82 11.60 6.07
N GLU A 188 9.35 11.34 7.29
CA GLU A 188 7.96 11.64 7.69
C GLU A 188 7.60 13.11 7.41
N GLN A 189 8.55 14.04 7.65
CA GLN A 189 8.34 15.46 7.43
C GLN A 189 8.17 15.81 5.95
N GLU A 190 8.90 15.15 5.04
CA GLU A 190 8.75 15.37 3.60
C GLU A 190 7.37 14.94 3.12
N ILE A 191 6.86 13.79 3.57
CA ILE A 191 5.52 13.32 3.26
C ILE A 191 4.46 14.32 3.77
N ILE A 192 4.58 14.79 5.01
CA ILE A 192 3.65 15.77 5.58
C ILE A 192 3.69 17.09 4.80
N ARG A 193 4.89 17.59 4.48
CA ARG A 193 5.06 18.83 3.70
C ARG A 193 4.46 18.69 2.30
N ALA A 194 4.72 17.58 1.61
CA ALA A 194 4.17 17.30 0.29
C ALA A 194 2.64 17.26 0.30
N LYS A 195 2.02 16.61 1.30
CA LYS A 195 0.54 16.60 1.45
C LYS A 195 -0.03 17.98 1.75
N LYS A 196 0.67 18.81 2.54
CA LYS A 196 0.25 20.20 2.80
C LYS A 196 0.30 21.05 1.53
N GLN A 197 1.29 20.84 0.67
CA GLN A 197 1.42 21.54 -0.61
C GLN A 197 0.46 21.01 -1.68
N ASN A 198 0.17 19.71 -1.65
CA ASN A 198 -0.78 19.05 -2.53
C ASN A 198 -1.81 18.26 -1.69
N PRO A 199 -2.92 18.90 -1.29
CA PRO A 199 -3.97 18.24 -0.50
C PRO A 199 -4.60 17.02 -1.17
N ASN A 200 -4.50 16.88 -2.49
CA ASN A 200 -5.02 15.74 -3.25
C ASN A 200 -4.03 14.56 -3.30
N MET A 201 -2.81 14.72 -2.81
CA MET A 201 -1.81 13.65 -2.73
C MET A 201 -2.34 12.50 -1.86
N SER A 202 -2.32 11.27 -2.35
CA SER A 202 -2.78 10.13 -1.54
C SER A 202 -1.71 9.75 -0.52
N VAL A 203 -2.12 9.66 0.75
CA VAL A 203 -1.27 9.21 1.85
C VAL A 203 -1.97 8.07 2.56
N ARG A 204 -1.19 7.08 3.01
CA ARG A 204 -1.66 6.00 3.87
C ARG A 204 -0.72 5.80 5.03
N ILE A 205 -1.32 5.48 6.17
CA ILE A 205 -0.61 5.26 7.42
C ILE A 205 -0.95 3.86 7.90
N TYR A 206 0.07 3.02 8.01
CA TYR A 206 0.01 1.68 8.56
C TYR A 206 0.64 1.66 9.95
N GLY A 207 0.16 0.75 10.80
CA GLY A 207 0.51 0.70 12.22
C GLY A 207 -0.69 1.00 13.10
N SER A 208 -0.62 0.54 14.35
CA SER A 208 -1.75 0.56 15.26
C SER A 208 -1.57 1.64 16.32
N ASN A 209 -2.59 2.48 16.53
CA ASN A 209 -2.66 3.31 17.74
C ASN A 209 -2.85 2.46 19.03
N ILE A 210 -3.11 1.16 18.90
CA ILE A 210 -3.36 0.21 20.00
C ILE A 210 -2.07 -0.54 20.38
N ASN A 211 -1.21 -0.86 19.41
CA ASN A 211 0.04 -1.58 19.65
C ASN A 211 1.27 -0.67 19.41
N LYS A 212 1.76 -0.06 20.49
CA LYS A 212 2.91 0.87 20.51
C LYS A 212 4.22 0.26 19.98
N PHE A 213 4.29 -1.06 19.84
CA PHE A 213 5.48 -1.77 19.37
C PHE A 213 5.57 -1.89 17.85
N VAL A 214 4.51 -1.55 17.12
CA VAL A 214 4.53 -1.50 15.65
C VAL A 214 4.72 -0.05 15.22
N PRO A 215 5.87 0.32 14.63
CA PRO A 215 6.11 1.69 14.18
C PRO A 215 5.06 2.12 13.16
N GLN A 216 4.69 3.41 13.19
CA GLN A 216 3.79 3.99 12.20
C GLN A 216 4.56 4.16 10.89
N ILE A 217 4.13 3.46 9.86
CA ILE A 217 4.72 3.51 8.52
C ILE A 217 3.80 4.36 7.65
N MET A 218 4.37 5.33 6.94
CA MET A 218 3.64 6.23 6.05
C MET A 218 4.04 5.95 4.61
N GLY A 219 3.05 5.74 3.75
CA GLY A 219 3.21 5.70 2.31
C GLY A 219 2.52 6.90 1.67
N ALA A 220 3.09 7.40 0.57
CA ALA A 220 2.51 8.46 -0.25
C ALA A 220 2.65 8.15 -1.74
N VAL A 221 1.63 8.51 -2.51
CA VAL A 221 1.67 8.51 -3.98
C VAL A 221 1.81 9.96 -4.45
N ILE A 222 2.95 10.29 -5.01
CA ILE A 222 3.29 11.62 -5.54
C ILE A 222 3.24 11.55 -7.06
N ARG A 223 2.30 12.28 -7.66
CA ARG A 223 2.12 12.31 -9.12
C ARG A 223 3.18 13.24 -9.73
N THR A 224 3.79 12.79 -10.82
CA THR A 224 4.74 13.52 -11.68
C THR A 224 4.02 14.35 -12.73
#